data_AF-A0A0P1AVW6-F1
#
_entry.id   AF-A0A0P1AVW6-F1
#
_cell.length_a   1.000
_cell.length_b   1.000
_cell.length_c   1.000
_cell.angle_alpha   90.00
_cell.angle_beta   90.00
_cell.angle_gamma   90.00
#
_symmetry.space_group_name_H-M   'P 1'
#
loop_
_entity.id
_entity.type
_entity.pdbx_description
1 polymer ?
#
loop_
_entity_poly.entity_id
_entity_poly.type
_entity_poly.pdbx_seq_one_letter_code
_entity_poly.pdbx_strand_id
1 'polypeptide(L)'
;MLFYFVYVQLEAVIRKHKDHEAFCGLNDILSKIARADGIAKDLRFYLGEDWNFTYQPTQAVHDYIKHLKELEEKNPVLVLPYCYHMYMAMLAGGMMIKKLVKRSFALPEGEGLDCFAFDVKSNKALRDTVKEEINKWQPDEETRKAILAESVNCFRLNNQIVRSLDGAGVRAVEFILKWSITIGCILLMVLALLSTFNSL
;
A
#
# COMPACT_ATOMS: atom_id res chain seq x y z
N MET A 1 -3.23 -2.35 2.82
CA MET A 1 -4.33 -1.57 2.19
C MET A 1 -3.82 -0.58 1.15
N LEU A 2 -3.02 0.43 1.54
CA LEU A 2 -2.59 1.54 0.68
C LEU A 2 -2.07 1.17 -0.72
N PHE A 3 -1.33 0.06 -0.83
CA PHE A 3 -0.74 -0.42 -2.08
C PHE A 3 -1.57 -1.49 -2.80
N TYR A 4 -2.85 -1.69 -2.43
CA TYR A 4 -3.71 -2.75 -2.98
C TYR A 4 -3.69 -2.77 -4.51
N PHE A 5 -4.06 -1.65 -5.13
CA PHE A 5 -4.14 -1.55 -6.58
C PHE A 5 -2.76 -1.65 -7.28
N VAL A 6 -1.68 -1.28 -6.58
CA VAL A 6 -0.31 -1.48 -7.07
C VAL A 6 0.01 -2.98 -7.15
N TYR A 7 -0.28 -3.74 -6.09
CA TYR A 7 -0.11 -5.21 -6.12
C TYR A 7 -0.98 -5.88 -7.18
N VAL A 8 -2.24 -5.47 -7.32
CA VAL A 8 -3.12 -5.98 -8.39
C VAL A 8 -2.48 -5.78 -9.76
N GLN A 9 -1.95 -4.58 -10.04
CA GLN A 9 -1.29 -4.31 -11.33
C GLN A 9 -0.01 -5.14 -11.49
N LEU A 10 0.88 -5.20 -10.49
CA LEU A 10 2.13 -5.95 -10.57
C LEU A 10 1.89 -7.45 -10.79
N GLU A 11 0.94 -8.03 -10.06
CA GLU A 11 0.57 -9.43 -10.22
C GLU A 11 -0.06 -9.72 -11.58
N ALA A 12 -0.85 -8.79 -12.12
CA ALA A 12 -1.39 -8.91 -13.48
C ALA A 12 -0.26 -8.89 -14.53
N VAL A 13 0.73 -8.00 -14.39
CA VAL A 13 1.90 -7.94 -15.28
C VAL A 13 2.70 -9.24 -15.23
N ILE A 14 3.00 -9.77 -14.03
CA ILE A 14 3.73 -11.04 -13.88
C ILE A 14 3.00 -12.18 -14.59
N ARG A 15 1.68 -12.30 -14.40
CA ARG A 15 0.89 -13.37 -15.06
C ARG A 15 0.82 -13.19 -16.57
N LYS A 16 0.67 -11.96 -17.05
CA LYS A 16 0.56 -11.65 -18.48
C LYS A 16 1.86 -11.93 -19.23
N HIS A 17 3.00 -11.63 -18.63
CA HIS A 17 4.33 -11.82 -19.22
C HIS A 17 5.04 -13.07 -18.68
N LYS A 18 4.30 -14.06 -18.18
CA LYS A 18 4.84 -15.27 -17.54
C LYS A 18 5.84 -16.06 -18.38
N ASP A 19 5.78 -15.94 -19.70
CA ASP A 19 6.67 -16.67 -20.63
C ASP A 19 7.95 -15.88 -20.96
N HIS A 20 8.04 -14.62 -20.53
CA HIS A 20 9.23 -13.78 -20.70
C HIS A 20 10.28 -14.12 -19.62
N GLU A 21 11.56 -14.20 -19.99
CA GLU A 21 12.66 -14.61 -19.09
C GLU A 21 12.76 -13.78 -17.81
N ALA A 22 12.52 -12.47 -17.92
CA ALA A 22 12.47 -11.55 -16.77
C ALA A 22 11.36 -11.85 -15.74
N PHE A 23 10.29 -12.57 -16.13
CA PHE A 23 9.08 -12.74 -15.32
C PHE A 23 8.74 -14.20 -15.00
N CYS A 24 9.25 -15.17 -15.78
CA CYS A 24 8.89 -16.58 -15.61
C CYS A 24 9.19 -17.09 -14.19
N GLY A 25 10.38 -16.80 -13.67
CA GLY A 25 10.75 -17.19 -12.31
C GLY A 25 9.86 -16.56 -11.23
N LEU A 26 9.45 -15.29 -11.41
CA LEU A 26 8.49 -14.65 -10.51
C LEU A 26 7.10 -15.26 -10.61
N ASN A 27 6.67 -15.65 -11.82
CA ASN A 27 5.40 -16.31 -12.03
C ASN A 27 5.36 -17.69 -11.35
N ASP A 28 6.45 -18.46 -11.43
CA ASP A 28 6.56 -19.79 -10.81
C ASP A 28 6.39 -19.76 -9.29
N ILE A 29 6.84 -18.68 -8.65
CA ILE A 29 6.71 -18.47 -7.20
C ILE A 29 5.53 -17.58 -6.81
N LEU A 30 4.72 -17.11 -7.78
CA LEU A 30 3.69 -16.09 -7.55
C LEU A 30 2.67 -16.53 -6.50
N SER A 31 2.30 -17.81 -6.49
CA SER A 31 1.39 -18.38 -5.49
C SER A 31 1.88 -18.21 -4.04
N LYS A 32 3.20 -18.08 -3.83
CA LYS A 32 3.82 -17.90 -2.51
C LYS A 32 4.00 -16.44 -2.14
N ILE A 33 4.14 -15.54 -3.11
CA ILE A 33 4.46 -14.12 -2.87
C ILE A 33 3.27 -13.18 -3.08
N ALA A 34 2.29 -13.51 -3.90
CA ALA A 34 1.14 -12.66 -4.25
C ALA A 34 0.45 -12.11 -3.00
N ARG A 35 0.15 -10.81 -2.98
CA ARG A 35 -0.36 -10.05 -1.83
C ARG A 35 -1.72 -9.41 -2.08
N ALA A 36 -2.16 -9.23 -3.32
CA ALA A 36 -3.40 -8.52 -3.64
C ALA A 36 -4.60 -9.10 -2.89
N ASP A 37 -4.78 -10.42 -2.90
CA ASP A 37 -5.90 -11.09 -2.21
C ASP A 37 -5.82 -10.93 -0.69
N GLY A 38 -4.61 -11.02 -0.11
CA GLY A 38 -4.41 -10.78 1.33
C GLY A 38 -4.74 -9.34 1.70
N ILE A 39 -4.35 -8.38 0.87
CA ILE A 39 -4.71 -6.97 1.08
C ILE A 39 -6.21 -6.74 0.92
N ALA A 40 -6.88 -7.43 0.00
CA ALA A 40 -8.34 -7.36 -0.17
C ALA A 40 -9.09 -7.94 1.06
N LYS A 41 -8.59 -9.04 1.65
CA LYS A 41 -9.12 -9.55 2.93
C LYS A 41 -8.98 -8.53 4.05
N ASP A 42 -7.81 -7.89 4.15
CA ASP A 42 -7.60 -6.81 5.13
C ASP A 42 -8.56 -5.64 4.87
N LEU A 43 -8.75 -5.21 3.62
CA LEU A 43 -9.71 -4.15 3.27
C LEU A 43 -11.14 -4.50 3.68
N ARG A 44 -11.58 -5.74 3.42
CA ARG A 44 -12.88 -6.24 3.88
C ARG A 44 -13.01 -6.18 5.40
N PHE A 45 -11.98 -6.63 6.12
CA PHE A 45 -11.97 -6.59 7.58
C PHE A 45 -12.12 -5.16 8.12
N TYR A 46 -11.42 -4.19 7.54
CA TYR A 46 -11.41 -2.81 8.02
C TYR A 46 -12.57 -1.94 7.52
N LEU A 47 -13.11 -2.20 6.32
CA LEU A 47 -14.10 -1.35 5.65
C LEU A 47 -15.46 -2.04 5.41
N GLY A 48 -15.59 -3.32 5.74
CA GLY A 48 -16.81 -4.12 5.54
C GLY A 48 -16.87 -4.84 4.19
N GLU A 49 -17.94 -5.60 3.95
CA GLU A 49 -18.12 -6.39 2.71
C GLU A 49 -18.14 -5.52 1.44
N ASP A 50 -18.72 -4.33 1.52
CA ASP A 50 -18.84 -3.38 0.41
C ASP A 50 -17.58 -2.51 0.22
N TRP A 51 -16.43 -2.93 0.76
CA TRP A 51 -15.18 -2.17 0.69
C TRP A 51 -14.78 -1.82 -0.75
N ASN A 52 -15.10 -2.68 -1.72
CA ASN A 52 -14.75 -2.47 -3.12
C ASN A 52 -15.50 -1.28 -3.75
N PHE A 53 -16.66 -0.90 -3.21
CA PHE A 53 -17.41 0.28 -3.65
C PHE A 53 -16.93 1.55 -2.93
N THR A 54 -16.53 1.43 -1.67
CA THR A 54 -16.17 2.57 -0.81
C THR A 54 -14.69 2.93 -0.87
N TYR A 55 -13.81 1.95 -1.12
CA TYR A 55 -12.36 2.14 -1.18
C TYR A 55 -11.91 2.64 -2.55
N GLN A 56 -11.65 3.94 -2.62
CA GLN A 56 -11.16 4.58 -3.83
C GLN A 56 -9.65 4.85 -3.75
N PRO A 57 -8.88 4.58 -4.83
CA PRO A 57 -7.47 4.92 -4.88
C PRO A 57 -7.27 6.44 -4.81
N THR A 58 -6.21 6.89 -4.13
CA THR A 58 -5.83 8.30 -4.15
C THR A 58 -5.24 8.68 -5.51
N GLN A 59 -5.13 9.98 -5.80
CA GLN A 59 -4.47 10.44 -7.03
C GLN A 59 -3.04 9.90 -7.16
N ALA A 60 -2.29 9.82 -6.06
CA ALA A 60 -0.95 9.24 -6.06
C ALA A 60 -0.94 7.76 -6.46
N VAL A 61 -1.96 6.98 -6.06
CA VAL A 61 -2.13 5.59 -6.48
C VAL A 61 -2.47 5.51 -7.98
N HIS A 62 -3.36 6.39 -8.46
CA HIS A 62 -3.69 6.48 -9.89
C HIS A 62 -2.45 6.79 -10.74
N ASP A 63 -1.66 7.78 -10.36
CA ASP A 63 -0.45 8.18 -11.08
C ASP A 63 0.57 7.05 -11.12
N TYR A 64 0.71 6.30 -10.03
CA TYR A 64 1.57 5.13 -9.98
C TYR A 64 1.10 4.03 -10.94
N ILE A 65 -0.18 3.65 -10.89
CA ILE A 65 -0.72 2.61 -11.79
C ILE A 65 -0.61 3.04 -13.24
N LYS A 66 -0.87 4.32 -13.54
CA LYS A 66 -0.69 4.87 -14.88
C LYS A 66 0.75 4.71 -15.36
N HIS A 67 1.73 5.10 -14.53
CA HIS A 67 3.16 4.91 -14.85
C HIS A 67 3.50 3.44 -15.11
N LEU A 68 3.01 2.51 -14.28
CA LEU A 68 3.24 1.07 -14.48
C LEU A 68 2.66 0.56 -15.81
N LYS A 69 1.47 1.03 -16.21
CA LYS A 69 0.85 0.66 -17.49
C LYS A 69 1.63 1.22 -18.67
N GLU A 70 2.05 2.47 -18.61
CA GLU A 70 2.89 3.11 -19.64
C GLU A 70 4.24 2.38 -19.80
N LEU A 71 4.86 1.96 -18.69
CA LEU A 71 6.05 1.11 -18.73
C LEU A 71 5.75 -0.24 -19.36
N GLU A 72 4.67 -0.90 -18.96
CA GLU A 72 4.27 -2.20 -19.50
C GLU A 72 4.08 -2.17 -21.01
N GLU A 73 3.40 -1.13 -21.52
CA GLU A 73 3.16 -0.91 -22.94
C GLU A 73 4.46 -0.64 -23.72
N LYS A 74 5.38 0.12 -23.12
CA LYS A 74 6.67 0.47 -23.76
C LYS A 74 7.67 -0.68 -23.74
N ASN A 75 7.90 -1.25 -22.56
CA ASN A 75 8.77 -2.40 -22.33
C ASN A 75 8.46 -3.02 -20.96
N PRO A 76 7.82 -4.21 -20.91
CA PRO A 76 7.34 -4.80 -19.67
C PRO A 76 8.44 -5.03 -18.64
N VAL A 77 9.69 -5.27 -19.04
CA VAL A 77 10.80 -5.51 -18.10
C VAL A 77 11.10 -4.30 -17.21
N LEU A 78 10.67 -3.10 -17.60
CA LEU A 78 10.81 -1.90 -16.78
C LEU A 78 9.87 -1.89 -15.56
N VAL A 79 8.87 -2.78 -15.53
CA VAL A 79 8.03 -3.03 -14.35
C VAL A 79 8.73 -3.93 -13.33
N LEU A 80 9.71 -4.73 -13.74
CA LEU A 80 10.46 -5.66 -12.87
C LEU A 80 11.05 -5.02 -11.59
N PRO A 81 11.68 -3.82 -11.62
CA PRO A 81 12.17 -3.18 -10.39
C PRO A 81 11.06 -2.89 -9.38
N TYR A 82 9.83 -2.63 -9.83
CA TYR A 82 8.69 -2.41 -8.95
C TYR A 82 8.27 -3.71 -8.26
N CYS A 83 8.21 -4.82 -9.00
CA CYS A 83 8.01 -6.15 -8.42
C CYS A 83 9.08 -6.42 -7.35
N TYR A 84 10.36 -6.19 -7.68
CA TYR A 84 11.47 -6.39 -6.77
C TYR A 84 11.29 -5.58 -5.47
N HIS A 85 11.22 -4.26 -5.54
CA HIS A 85 11.20 -3.40 -4.35
C HIS A 85 9.97 -3.64 -3.48
N MET A 86 8.79 -3.86 -4.09
CA MET A 86 7.55 -4.08 -3.36
C MET A 86 7.57 -5.41 -2.58
N TYR A 87 7.93 -6.52 -3.23
CA TYR A 87 8.02 -7.82 -2.53
C TYR A 87 9.16 -7.84 -1.51
N MET A 88 10.31 -7.23 -1.83
CA MET A 88 11.43 -7.10 -0.90
C MET A 88 11.03 -6.32 0.36
N ALA A 89 10.28 -5.23 0.22
CA ALA A 89 9.79 -4.45 1.36
C ALA A 89 8.87 -5.28 2.26
N MET A 90 7.92 -6.02 1.68
CA MET A 90 7.01 -6.89 2.45
C MET A 90 7.75 -8.00 3.18
N LEU A 91 8.73 -8.63 2.55
CA LEU A 91 9.48 -9.74 3.12
C LEU A 91 10.53 -9.31 4.15
N ALA A 92 11.07 -8.10 4.03
CA ALA A 92 12.06 -7.57 4.97
C ALA A 92 11.42 -6.91 6.21
N GLY A 93 10.44 -6.02 6.01
CA GLY A 93 9.88 -5.19 7.09
C GLY A 93 8.54 -5.67 7.65
N GLY A 94 7.84 -6.55 6.93
CA GLY A 94 6.46 -6.91 7.23
C GLY A 94 6.25 -7.51 8.62
N MET A 95 7.20 -8.29 9.13
CA MET A 95 7.07 -8.91 10.46
C MET A 95 7.10 -7.90 11.61
N MET A 96 7.93 -6.86 11.52
CA MET A 96 8.00 -5.84 12.56
C MET A 96 6.72 -4.99 12.57
N ILE A 97 6.25 -4.58 11.38
CA ILE A 97 5.01 -3.83 11.23
C ILE A 97 3.81 -4.68 11.70
N LYS A 98 3.75 -5.95 11.32
CA LYS A 98 2.70 -6.90 11.79
C LYS A 98 2.63 -6.96 13.31
N LYS A 99 3.78 -7.10 13.98
CA LYS A 99 3.85 -7.13 15.46
C LYS A 99 3.38 -5.81 16.09
N LEU A 100 3.79 -4.68 15.50
CA LEU A 100 3.38 -3.35 15.97
C LEU A 100 1.85 -3.17 15.84
N VAL A 101 1.29 -3.43 14.66
CA VAL A 101 -0.15 -3.24 14.41
C VAL A 101 -0.99 -4.18 15.27
N LYS A 102 -0.62 -5.47 15.37
CA LYS A 102 -1.33 -6.44 16.24
C LYS A 102 -1.38 -5.95 17.70
N ARG A 103 -0.27 -5.41 18.20
CA ARG A 103 -0.20 -4.88 19.57
C ARG A 103 -1.02 -3.59 19.73
N SER A 104 -0.94 -2.67 18.78
CA SER A 104 -1.58 -1.35 18.89
C SER A 104 -3.10 -1.40 18.76
N PHE A 105 -3.63 -2.33 17.96
CA PHE A 105 -5.07 -2.41 17.65
C PHE A 105 -5.79 -3.61 18.28
N ALA A 106 -5.10 -4.40 19.12
CA ALA A 106 -5.65 -5.60 19.78
C ALA A 106 -6.44 -6.52 18.82
N LEU A 107 -5.87 -6.76 17.62
CA LEU A 107 -6.57 -7.46 16.56
C LEU A 107 -6.85 -8.94 16.92
N PRO A 108 -8.00 -9.49 16.46
CA PRO A 108 -8.27 -10.92 16.53
C PRO A 108 -7.12 -11.74 15.90
N GLU A 109 -7.00 -12.99 16.35
CA GLU A 109 -5.98 -13.86 15.78
C GLU A 109 -6.29 -14.22 14.32
N GLY A 110 -5.36 -13.90 13.42
CA GLY A 110 -5.46 -14.27 12.02
C GLY A 110 -6.16 -13.26 11.11
N GLU A 111 -6.73 -12.18 11.65
CA GLU A 111 -7.50 -11.19 10.87
C GLU A 111 -6.80 -9.82 10.79
N GLY A 112 -7.09 -9.06 9.72
CA GLY A 112 -6.64 -7.68 9.51
C GLY A 112 -5.15 -7.49 9.19
N LEU A 113 -4.39 -8.59 9.07
CA LEU A 113 -2.96 -8.57 8.73
C LEU A 113 -2.57 -9.67 7.72
N ASP A 114 -3.52 -10.11 6.88
CA ASP A 114 -3.35 -11.11 5.83
C ASP A 114 -2.27 -10.68 4.82
N CYS A 115 -2.14 -9.37 4.55
CA CYS A 115 -1.08 -8.88 3.66
C CYS A 115 0.34 -9.28 4.12
N PHE A 116 0.57 -9.46 5.43
CA PHE A 116 1.85 -9.90 5.99
C PHE A 116 1.93 -11.42 6.24
N ALA A 117 0.86 -12.17 5.97
CA ALA A 117 0.81 -13.62 6.13
C ALA A 117 1.35 -14.29 4.85
N PHE A 118 2.64 -14.59 4.84
CA PHE A 118 3.24 -15.47 3.84
C PHE A 118 3.18 -16.90 4.36
N ASP A 119 2.60 -17.80 3.56
CA ASP A 119 2.54 -19.23 3.88
C ASP A 119 3.88 -19.90 3.54
N VAL A 120 4.93 -19.51 4.27
CA VAL A 120 6.28 -20.04 4.11
C VAL A 120 6.95 -20.24 5.46
N LYS A 121 7.81 -21.25 5.53
CA LYS A 121 8.61 -21.53 6.73
C LYS A 121 9.63 -20.42 7.06
N SER A 122 10.03 -19.63 6.07
CA SER A 122 11.03 -18.57 6.24
C SER A 122 10.86 -17.45 5.22
N ASN A 123 10.50 -16.26 5.70
CA ASN A 123 10.47 -15.04 4.88
C ASN A 123 11.85 -14.72 4.31
N LYS A 124 12.93 -15.04 5.05
CA LYS A 124 14.31 -14.88 4.56
C LYS A 124 14.53 -15.76 3.33
N ALA A 125 14.17 -17.04 3.41
CA ALA A 125 14.34 -17.96 2.29
C ALA A 125 13.53 -17.51 1.08
N LEU A 126 12.25 -17.12 1.27
CA LEU A 126 11.42 -16.63 0.17
C LEU A 126 11.98 -15.36 -0.48
N ARG A 127 12.54 -14.45 0.32
CA ARG A 127 13.21 -13.24 -0.17
C ARG A 127 14.46 -13.56 -0.98
N ASP A 128 15.25 -14.52 -0.54
CA ASP A 128 16.44 -14.96 -1.26
C ASP A 128 16.02 -15.64 -2.58
N THR A 129 14.96 -16.44 -2.59
CA THR A 129 14.36 -17.00 -3.82
C THR A 129 13.88 -15.91 -4.79
N VAL A 130 13.18 -14.87 -4.33
CA VAL A 130 12.75 -13.76 -5.20
C VAL A 130 13.94 -13.10 -5.88
N LYS A 131 15.05 -12.89 -5.16
CA LYS A 131 16.28 -12.35 -5.74
C LYS A 131 16.89 -13.29 -6.77
N GLU A 132 16.98 -14.57 -6.45
CA GLU A 132 17.54 -15.59 -7.34
C GLU A 132 16.75 -15.66 -8.64
N GLU A 133 15.41 -15.70 -8.57
CA GLU A 133 14.56 -15.76 -9.77
C GLU A 133 14.72 -14.52 -10.66
N ILE A 134 14.81 -13.32 -10.08
CA ILE A 134 15.04 -12.08 -10.85
C ILE A 134 16.45 -12.06 -11.46
N ASN A 135 17.47 -12.51 -10.72
CA ASN A 135 18.87 -12.48 -11.14
C ASN A 135 19.22 -13.51 -12.23
N LYS A 136 18.34 -14.50 -12.50
CA LYS A 136 18.54 -15.45 -13.61
C LYS A 136 18.53 -14.76 -14.96
N TRP A 137 17.70 -13.71 -15.11
CA TRP A 137 17.67 -12.92 -16.32
C TRP A 137 18.77 -11.85 -16.28
N GLN A 138 19.60 -11.79 -17.33
CA GLN A 138 20.69 -10.83 -17.46
C GLN A 138 20.39 -9.85 -18.58
N PRO A 139 19.90 -8.64 -18.27
CA PRO A 139 19.68 -7.61 -19.28
C PRO A 139 21.00 -7.08 -19.84
N ASP A 140 20.92 -6.55 -21.06
CA ASP A 140 21.96 -5.68 -21.62
C ASP A 140 22.16 -4.42 -20.77
N GLU A 141 23.26 -3.70 -21.03
CA GLU A 141 23.66 -2.56 -20.21
C GLU A 141 22.67 -1.39 -20.28
N GLU A 142 22.03 -1.15 -21.42
CA GLU A 142 21.05 -0.07 -21.57
C GLU A 142 19.75 -0.39 -20.82
N THR A 143 19.27 -1.64 -20.93
CA THR A 143 18.13 -2.13 -20.16
C THR A 143 18.43 -2.10 -18.65
N ARG A 144 19.64 -2.47 -18.24
CA ARG A 144 20.08 -2.39 -16.84
C ARG A 144 20.03 -0.97 -16.29
N LYS A 145 20.54 0.02 -17.03
CA LYS A 145 20.46 1.44 -16.65
C LYS A 145 19.02 1.90 -16.50
N ALA A 146 18.14 1.50 -17.42
CA ALA A 146 16.72 1.84 -17.36
C ALA A 146 16.03 1.23 -16.13
N ILE A 147 16.34 -0.02 -15.78
CA ILE A 147 15.83 -0.69 -14.56
C ILE A 147 16.31 0.04 -13.28
N LEU A 148 17.56 0.49 -13.25
CA LEU A 148 18.09 1.25 -12.11
C LEU A 148 17.43 2.62 -11.99
N ALA A 149 17.16 3.31 -13.10
CA ALA A 149 16.42 4.57 -13.10
C ALA A 149 14.99 4.36 -12.56
N GLU A 150 14.30 3.31 -13.00
CA GLU A 150 12.96 2.97 -12.51
C GLU A 150 12.95 2.51 -11.06
N SER A 151 14.04 1.91 -10.57
CA SER A 151 14.20 1.61 -9.14
C SER A 151 14.12 2.86 -8.28
N VAL A 152 14.82 3.94 -8.68
CA VAL A 152 14.75 5.23 -7.97
C VAL A 152 13.33 5.82 -8.04
N ASN A 153 12.70 5.72 -9.21
CA ASN A 153 11.34 6.20 -9.40
C ASN A 153 10.31 5.43 -8.55
N CYS A 154 10.49 4.12 -8.36
CA CYS A 154 9.68 3.31 -7.45
C CYS A 154 9.69 3.87 -6.03
N PHE A 155 10.86 4.25 -5.49
CA PHE A 155 10.93 4.87 -4.17
C PHE A 155 10.19 6.21 -4.12
N ARG A 156 10.32 7.04 -5.18
CA ARG A 156 9.61 8.31 -5.29
C ARG A 156 8.10 8.12 -5.27
N LEU A 157 7.57 7.19 -6.07
CA LEU A 157 6.14 6.89 -6.15
C LEU A 157 5.60 6.28 -4.85
N ASN A 158 6.35 5.36 -4.22
CA ASN A 158 6.00 4.82 -2.90
C ASN A 158 5.88 5.94 -1.85
N ASN A 159 6.81 6.89 -1.83
CA ASN A 159 6.78 8.03 -0.92
C ASN A 159 5.62 8.98 -1.21
N GLN A 160 5.25 9.19 -2.48
CA GLN A 160 4.09 10.01 -2.84
C GLN A 160 2.79 9.39 -2.34
N ILE A 161 2.64 8.07 -2.48
CA ILE A 161 1.50 7.33 -1.92
C ILE A 161 1.43 7.52 -0.40
N VAL A 162 2.54 7.33 0.33
CA VAL A 162 2.57 7.49 1.80
C VAL A 162 2.23 8.93 2.21
N ARG A 163 2.84 9.94 1.57
CA ARG A 163 2.56 11.36 1.84
C ARG A 163 1.13 11.77 1.54
N SER A 164 0.46 11.10 0.60
CA SER A 164 -0.96 11.37 0.32
C SER A 164 -1.87 11.08 1.53
N LEU A 165 -1.40 10.27 2.50
CA LEU A 165 -2.08 9.97 3.75
C LEU A 165 -1.68 10.90 4.92
N ASP A 166 -0.46 11.43 4.93
CA ASP A 166 0.10 12.24 6.04
C ASP A 166 -0.66 13.55 6.34
N GLY A 167 -1.64 13.92 5.51
CA GLY A 167 -2.54 15.04 5.77
C GLY A 167 -3.93 14.66 6.27
N ALA A 168 -4.35 13.40 6.20
CA ALA A 168 -5.74 13.02 6.49
C ALA A 168 -6.04 13.06 8.00
N GLY A 169 -5.14 12.50 8.83
CA GLY A 169 -5.29 12.50 10.29
C GLY A 169 -5.18 13.89 10.90
N VAL A 170 -4.21 14.69 10.44
CA VAL A 170 -4.02 16.08 10.92
C VAL A 170 -5.23 16.94 10.57
N ARG A 171 -5.77 16.84 9.35
CA ARG A 171 -6.99 17.57 8.94
C ARG A 171 -8.22 17.14 9.74
N ALA A 172 -8.36 15.85 10.07
CA ALA A 172 -9.46 15.38 10.90
C ALA A 172 -9.37 15.91 12.34
N VAL A 173 -8.17 15.92 12.93
CA VAL A 173 -7.94 16.50 14.27
C VAL A 173 -8.18 18.02 14.26
N GLU A 174 -7.66 18.74 13.26
CA GLU A 174 -7.93 20.18 13.10
C GLU A 174 -9.42 20.48 12.95
N PHE A 175 -10.14 19.66 12.18
CA PHE A 175 -11.58 19.79 12.01
C PHE A 175 -12.32 19.58 13.33
N ILE A 176 -12.04 18.49 14.06
CA ILE A 176 -12.66 18.20 15.37
C ILE A 176 -12.35 19.33 16.37
N LEU A 177 -11.11 19.82 16.40
CA LEU A 177 -10.69 20.87 17.31
C LEU A 177 -11.42 22.19 17.01
N LYS A 178 -11.49 22.58 15.73
CA LYS A 178 -12.22 23.78 15.27
C LYS A 178 -13.68 23.70 15.66
N TRP A 179 -14.36 22.60 15.37
CA TRP A 179 -15.78 22.43 15.69
C TRP A 179 -16.07 22.38 17.18
N SER A 180 -15.20 21.74 17.97
CA SER A 180 -15.33 21.72 19.43
C SER A 180 -15.24 23.12 20.03
N ILE A 181 -14.30 23.94 19.54
CA ILE A 181 -14.16 25.35 19.97
C ILE A 181 -15.41 26.15 19.57
N THR A 182 -15.88 26.03 18.32
CA THR A 182 -17.07 26.75 17.84
C THR A 182 -18.32 26.41 18.65
N ILE A 183 -18.57 25.12 18.91
CA ILE A 183 -19.71 24.67 19.74
C ILE A 183 -19.59 25.23 21.17
N GLY A 184 -18.38 25.20 21.75
CA GLY A 184 -18.13 25.78 23.07
C GLY A 184 -18.45 27.28 23.15
N CYS A 185 -18.04 28.07 22.15
CA CYS A 185 -18.35 29.51 22.09
C CYS A 185 -19.86 29.78 21.96
N ILE A 186 -20.58 28.98 21.16
CA ILE A 186 -22.04 29.10 21.01
C ILE A 186 -22.74 28.80 22.34
N LEU A 187 -22.35 27.72 23.03
CA LEU A 187 -22.92 27.36 24.33
C LEU A 187 -22.69 28.47 25.38
N LEU A 188 -21.49 29.06 25.42
CA LEU A 188 -21.19 30.18 26.32
C LEU A 188 -22.04 31.42 26.03
N MET A 189 -22.23 31.77 24.76
CA MET A 189 -23.11 32.89 24.38
C MET A 189 -24.56 32.63 24.77
N VAL A 190 -25.07 31.41 24.54
CA VAL A 190 -26.43 31.02 24.93
C VAL A 190 -26.61 31.08 26.45
N LEU A 191 -25.65 30.57 27.22
CA LEU A 191 -25.68 30.64 28.69
C LEU A 191 -25.64 32.07 29.20
N ALA A 192 -24.80 32.93 28.61
CA ALA A 192 -24.74 34.35 28.94
C ALA A 192 -26.08 35.04 28.67
N LEU A 193 -26.69 34.80 27.51
CA LEU A 193 -28.01 35.34 27.17
C LEU A 193 -29.12 34.86 28.13
N LEU A 194 -29.15 33.57 28.45
CA LEU A 194 -30.11 33.02 29.42
C LEU A 194 -29.92 33.61 30.82
N SER A 195 -28.67 33.83 31.25
CA SER A 195 -28.38 34.45 32.55
C SER A 195 -28.86 35.91 32.61
N THR A 196 -28.74 36.66 31.51
CA THR A 196 -29.23 38.04 31.44
C THR A 196 -30.76 38.14 31.40
N PHE A 197 -31.43 37.14 30.81
CA PHE A 197 -32.90 37.06 30.81
C PHE A 197 -33.48 36.65 32.16
N ASN A 198 -32.79 35.81 32.93
CA ASN A 198 -33.23 35.43 34.29
C ASN A 198 -32.96 36.50 35.37
N SER A 199 -32.18 37.53 35.05
CA SER A 199 -31.88 38.67 35.95
C SER A 199 -32.76 39.91 35.70
N LEU A 200 -33.71 39.84 34.76
CA LEU A 200 -34.72 40.84 34.43
C LEU A 200 -36.07 40.42 35.01
#